data_AF-V9KGL2-F1
#
_entry.id   AF-V9KGL2-F1
#
_cell.length_a   1.000
_cell.length_b   1.000
_cell.length_c   1.000
_cell.angle_alpha   90.00
_cell.angle_beta   90.00
_cell.angle_gamma   90.00
#
_symmetry.space_group_name_H-M   'P 1'
#
loop_
_entity.id
_entity.type
_entity.pdbx_description
1 polymer ?
#
loop_
_entity_poly.entity_id
_entity_poly.type
_entity_poly.pdbx_seq_one_letter_code
_entity_poly.pdbx_strand_id
1 'polypeptide(L)'
;PGLIGLIPRINISNVQLADTVMFTIGALAEWLADHPVMINSVLPLVLHALGNPELSISSVSTLKKICRECKYDLPPYAANIVAISQDVLMKQIHKTSQCMWLMQALGFLLSALQVEEILRNLHSLISPYIQQLEKLADEPPNPSNKLAIIHILGLLSNLFTTLDISHHDDEPEGTGAKKKSTLQGPNPVVVVLQQVFQLIQKVLSKWLNDAQVVEAVCAIFEKSVKTLLDDFAPMIAQLSEMLGQMYSTIPQASALELTRQLVHIFANDGTHFVPVKALFLLVTSVTLSIFQQGPRDHPDIVDSFMQLLAQALKRKPDLFLAENCDVKALFQCGVISLKFPEAPTVKATCGFFTELLPRCSEIQPVGQVVHENGKVLLQAALEAIGGQASRSLMDHFAEILFALNKHCITYLSIWLKEVMQQQNFPSARLTPEQKETFSQQILRERVNKRRVKDIVKEFTLLCRGLHGTEYAAEY
;
A
#
# COMPACT_ATOMS: atom_id res chain seq x y z
N PRO A 1 24.59 20.34 23.48
CA PRO A 1 25.37 19.72 24.60
C PRO A 1 24.97 20.16 26.02
N GLY A 2 25.03 21.46 26.36
CA GLY A 2 24.77 21.95 27.72
C GLY A 2 23.37 21.59 28.26
N LEU A 3 22.34 21.76 27.43
CA LEU A 3 20.96 21.36 27.78
C LEU A 3 20.85 19.87 28.10
N ILE A 4 21.46 19.00 27.29
CA ILE A 4 21.43 17.54 27.49
C ILE A 4 22.07 17.16 28.83
N GLY A 5 23.17 17.80 29.22
CA GLY A 5 23.80 17.56 30.53
C GLY A 5 22.94 17.96 31.73
N LEU A 6 21.94 18.83 31.53
CA LEU A 6 20.99 19.23 32.58
C LEU A 6 19.80 18.27 32.70
N ILE A 7 19.42 17.57 31.62
CA ILE A 7 18.24 16.70 31.60
C ILE A 7 18.29 15.61 32.70
N PRO A 8 19.39 14.84 32.88
CA PRO A 8 19.47 13.84 33.95
C PRO A 8 19.43 14.42 35.37
N ARG A 9 19.60 15.74 35.53
CA ARG A 9 19.59 16.42 36.84
C ARG A 9 18.20 16.92 37.22
N ILE A 10 17.22 16.81 36.32
CA ILE A 10 15.84 17.21 36.59
C ILE A 10 15.22 16.21 37.56
N ASN A 11 14.64 16.70 38.66
CA ASN A 11 13.83 15.87 39.55
C ASN A 11 12.45 15.63 38.91
N ILE A 12 12.26 14.46 38.29
CA ILE A 12 11.02 14.09 37.62
C ILE A 12 9.98 13.70 38.67
N SER A 13 9.18 14.69 39.11
CA SER A 13 8.18 14.54 40.17
C SER A 13 6.74 14.34 39.68
N ASN A 14 6.50 14.46 38.37
CA ASN A 14 5.17 14.29 37.77
C ASN A 14 5.30 13.78 36.32
N VAL A 15 4.31 12.98 35.88
CA VAL A 15 4.10 12.46 34.54
C VAL A 15 4.25 13.54 33.46
N GLN A 16 3.64 14.71 33.62
CA GLN A 16 3.71 15.77 32.61
C GLN A 16 5.15 16.24 32.34
N LEU A 17 5.95 16.34 33.40
CA LEU A 17 7.36 16.71 33.29
C LEU A 17 8.17 15.57 32.65
N ALA A 18 7.89 14.33 33.05
CA ALA A 18 8.51 13.15 32.45
C ALA A 18 8.25 13.05 30.94
N ASP A 19 7.01 13.26 30.52
CA ASP A 19 6.62 13.31 29.10
C ASP A 19 7.36 14.42 28.36
N THR A 20 7.43 15.62 28.95
CA THR A 20 8.15 16.76 28.36
C THR A 20 9.63 16.44 28.18
N VAL A 21 10.25 15.78 29.16
CA VAL A 21 11.64 15.32 29.07
C VAL A 21 11.79 14.31 27.94
N MET A 22 10.93 13.29 27.86
CA MET A 22 10.97 12.28 26.79
C MET A 22 10.82 12.92 25.42
N PHE A 23 9.80 13.75 25.21
CA PHE A 23 9.59 14.43 23.93
C PHE A 23 10.73 15.37 23.55
N THR A 24 11.36 16.04 24.52
CA THR A 24 12.54 16.86 24.28
C THR A 24 13.72 16.02 23.81
N ILE A 25 13.99 14.88 24.47
CA ILE A 25 15.03 13.95 24.03
C ILE A 25 14.72 13.45 22.60
N GLY A 26 13.48 13.05 22.33
CA GLY A 26 13.07 12.56 21.01
C GLY A 26 13.14 13.63 19.91
N ALA A 27 12.93 14.91 20.24
CA ALA A 27 13.11 16.02 19.30
C ALA A 27 14.58 16.29 18.97
N LEU A 28 15.50 15.86 19.84
CA LEU A 28 16.95 15.98 19.65
C LEU A 28 17.57 14.74 18.98
N ALA A 29 16.78 13.78 18.49
CA ALA A 29 17.30 12.52 17.94
C ALA A 29 18.25 12.72 16.75
N GLU A 30 17.92 13.59 15.80
CA GLU A 30 18.80 13.94 14.67
C GLU A 30 20.12 14.58 15.17
N TRP A 31 20.01 15.48 16.15
CA TRP A 31 21.19 16.10 16.76
C TRP A 31 22.07 15.09 17.51
N LEU A 32 21.47 14.06 18.12
CA LEU A 32 22.18 12.98 18.79
C LEU A 32 22.94 12.09 17.80
N ALA A 33 22.42 11.89 16.59
CA ALA A 33 23.13 11.17 15.53
C ALA A 33 24.44 11.89 15.15
N ASP A 34 24.43 13.22 15.10
CA ASP A 34 25.65 14.02 14.87
C ASP A 34 26.59 14.07 16.09
N HIS A 35 26.11 13.70 17.29
CA HIS A 35 26.87 13.77 18.53
C HIS A 35 26.74 12.49 19.38
N PRO A 36 27.25 11.33 18.90
CA PRO A 36 27.00 10.02 19.52
C PRO A 36 27.41 9.91 21.00
N VAL A 37 28.44 10.66 21.41
CA VAL A 37 28.91 10.72 22.81
C VAL A 37 27.79 11.10 23.79
N MET A 38 26.81 11.89 23.34
CA MET A 38 25.71 12.34 24.18
C MET A 38 24.60 11.30 24.35
N ILE A 39 24.56 10.24 23.53
CA ILE A 39 23.56 9.15 23.63
C ILE A 39 23.59 8.52 25.02
N ASN A 40 24.79 8.27 25.56
CA ASN A 40 24.97 7.67 26.89
C ASN A 40 24.34 8.51 28.02
N SER A 41 24.18 9.82 27.81
CA SER A 41 23.62 10.73 28.81
C SER A 41 22.09 10.68 28.87
N VAL A 42 21.43 10.28 27.78
CA VAL A 42 19.96 10.33 27.66
C VAL A 42 19.32 8.95 27.54
N LEU A 43 20.01 7.99 26.95
CA LEU A 43 19.47 6.65 26.70
C LEU A 43 19.04 5.93 28.00
N PRO A 44 19.79 5.99 29.12
CA PRO A 44 19.35 5.37 30.38
C PRO A 44 18.02 5.95 30.89
N LEU A 45 17.77 7.25 30.71
CA LEU A 45 16.50 7.88 31.11
C LEU A 45 15.33 7.35 30.29
N VAL A 46 15.52 7.22 28.98
CA VAL A 46 14.50 6.70 28.06
C VAL A 46 14.18 5.23 28.39
N LEU A 47 15.23 4.42 28.60
CA LEU A 47 15.07 3.00 28.94
C LEU A 47 14.43 2.80 30.32
N HIS A 48 14.72 3.66 31.30
CA HIS A 48 14.04 3.64 32.59
C HIS A 48 12.56 4.00 32.46
N ALA A 49 12.24 5.04 31.69
CA ALA A 49 10.86 5.47 31.46
C ALA A 49 10.02 4.43 30.71
N LEU A 50 10.65 3.55 29.92
CA LEU A 50 9.99 2.46 29.20
C LEU A 50 9.28 1.48 30.15
N GLY A 51 9.78 1.33 31.39
CA GLY A 51 9.14 0.50 32.42
C GLY A 51 7.91 1.14 33.07
N ASN A 52 7.56 2.39 32.73
CA ASN A 52 6.42 3.09 33.31
C ASN A 52 5.22 3.12 32.34
N PRO A 53 4.08 2.48 32.66
CA PRO A 53 2.92 2.47 31.78
C PRO A 53 2.30 3.85 31.52
N GLU A 54 2.45 4.80 32.46
CA GLU A 54 1.95 6.17 32.29
C GLU A 54 2.75 6.95 31.24
N LEU A 55 4.01 6.57 31.00
CA LEU A 55 4.93 7.19 30.05
C LEU A 55 5.06 6.39 28.74
N SER A 56 4.18 5.42 28.53
CA SER A 56 4.23 4.47 27.42
C SER A 56 4.33 5.15 26.04
N ILE A 57 3.52 6.18 25.78
CA ILE A 57 3.51 6.87 24.48
C ILE A 57 4.82 7.64 24.26
N SER A 58 5.24 8.44 25.24
CA SER A 58 6.37 9.35 25.12
C SER A 58 7.70 8.59 25.10
N SER A 59 7.88 7.60 25.97
CA SER A 59 9.10 6.77 26.05
C SER A 59 9.32 5.94 24.77
N VAL A 60 8.29 5.21 24.31
CA VAL A 60 8.41 4.35 23.11
C VAL A 60 8.61 5.18 21.85
N SER A 61 7.87 6.30 21.70
CA SER A 61 8.06 7.22 20.56
C SER A 61 9.48 7.79 20.52
N THR A 62 10.02 8.17 21.69
CA THR A 62 11.38 8.68 21.83
C THR A 62 12.42 7.62 21.49
N LEU A 63 12.26 6.41 22.03
CA LEU A 63 13.15 5.29 21.72
C LEU A 63 13.14 4.98 20.22
N LYS A 64 11.96 4.95 19.58
CA LYS A 64 11.84 4.74 18.13
C LYS A 64 12.60 5.80 17.34
N LYS A 65 12.50 7.08 17.72
CA LYS A 65 13.23 8.17 17.05
C LYS A 65 14.75 8.00 17.22
N ILE A 66 15.22 7.73 18.44
CA ILE A 66 16.66 7.50 18.70
C ILE A 66 17.16 6.30 17.87
N CYS A 67 16.44 5.18 17.88
CA CYS A 67 16.81 4.00 17.10
C CYS A 67 16.88 4.28 15.59
N ARG A 68 15.97 5.10 15.06
CA ARG A 68 15.95 5.47 13.65
C ARG A 68 17.12 6.38 13.26
N GLU A 69 17.32 7.47 13.99
CA GLU A 69 18.33 8.49 13.64
C GLU A 69 19.75 8.03 14.00
N CYS A 70 19.92 7.32 15.10
CA CYS A 70 21.24 6.94 15.64
C CYS A 70 21.62 5.48 15.35
N LYS A 71 20.99 4.81 14.37
CA LYS A 71 21.13 3.36 14.12
C LYS A 71 22.58 2.87 14.12
N TYR A 72 23.52 3.61 13.52
CA TYR A 72 24.93 3.23 13.39
C TYR A 72 25.76 3.39 14.67
N ASP A 73 25.31 4.21 15.63
CA ASP A 73 26.02 4.49 16.88
C ASP A 73 25.45 3.72 18.08
N LEU A 74 24.30 3.08 17.89
CA LEU A 74 23.64 2.25 18.90
C LEU A 74 24.14 0.80 19.07
N PRO A 75 24.98 0.18 18.21
CA PRO A 75 25.44 -1.19 18.43
C PRO A 75 26.01 -1.47 19.83
N PRO A 76 26.82 -0.57 20.46
CA PRO A 76 27.30 -0.79 21.83
C PRO A 76 26.20 -0.91 22.89
N TYR A 77 25.01 -0.35 22.62
CA TYR A 77 23.86 -0.34 23.54
C TYR A 77 22.81 -1.39 23.18
N ALA A 78 22.96 -2.08 22.05
CA ALA A 78 21.91 -2.90 21.47
C ALA A 78 21.42 -4.01 22.41
N ALA A 79 22.34 -4.74 23.05
CA ALA A 79 21.98 -5.80 23.99
C ALA A 79 21.12 -5.29 25.17
N ASN A 80 21.44 -4.11 25.71
CA ASN A 80 20.68 -3.52 26.81
C ASN A 80 19.30 -3.04 26.36
N ILE A 81 19.22 -2.40 25.19
CA ILE A 81 17.94 -1.95 24.62
C ILE A 81 17.02 -3.15 24.34
N VAL A 82 17.55 -4.22 23.74
CA VAL A 82 16.80 -5.45 23.46
C VAL A 82 16.31 -6.08 24.77
N ALA A 83 17.17 -6.23 25.78
CA ALA A 83 16.80 -6.86 27.05
C ALA A 83 15.68 -6.11 27.78
N ILE A 84 15.78 -4.78 27.88
CA ILE A 84 14.74 -3.96 28.53
C ILE A 84 13.45 -4.00 27.72
N SER A 85 13.53 -3.94 26.39
CA SER A 85 12.35 -4.01 25.52
C SER A 85 11.63 -5.36 25.66
N GLN A 86 12.37 -6.46 25.75
CA GLN A 86 11.80 -7.80 25.98
C GLN A 86 11.12 -7.91 27.35
N ASP A 87 11.74 -7.41 28.41
CA ASP A 87 11.17 -7.42 29.76
C ASP A 87 9.86 -6.63 29.83
N VAL A 88 9.84 -5.43 29.23
CA VAL A 88 8.67 -4.56 29.16
C VAL A 88 7.53 -5.20 28.34
N LEU A 89 7.86 -5.86 27.23
CA LEU A 89 6.90 -6.59 26.41
C LEU A 89 6.33 -7.80 27.15
N MET A 90 7.17 -8.58 27.84
CA MET A 90 6.74 -9.74 28.63
C MET A 90 5.82 -9.35 29.79
N LYS A 91 6.09 -8.21 30.43
CA LYS A 91 5.26 -7.64 31.51
C LYS A 91 3.98 -6.97 31.02
N GLN A 92 3.76 -6.88 29.70
CA GLN A 92 2.60 -6.23 29.09
C GLN A 92 2.37 -4.78 29.58
N ILE A 93 3.46 -4.02 29.76
CA ILE A 93 3.41 -2.63 30.25
C ILE A 93 2.72 -1.71 29.25
N HIS A 94 2.88 -2.00 27.96
CA HIS A 94 2.41 -1.15 26.87
C HIS A 94 1.16 -1.72 26.19
N LYS A 95 0.34 -0.81 25.62
CA LYS A 95 -0.79 -1.20 24.77
C LYS A 95 -0.29 -1.62 23.39
N THR A 96 -1.11 -2.35 22.64
CA THR A 96 -0.82 -2.89 21.31
C THR A 96 -0.11 -1.89 20.39
N SER A 97 -0.62 -0.66 20.25
CA SER A 97 -0.01 0.35 19.36
C SER A 97 1.43 0.69 19.74
N GLN A 98 1.71 0.83 21.04
CA GLN A 98 3.07 1.10 21.53
C GLN A 98 3.97 -0.13 21.39
N CYS A 99 3.45 -1.35 21.57
CA CYS A 99 4.23 -2.55 21.25
C CYS A 99 4.66 -2.58 19.77
N MET A 100 3.77 -2.17 18.84
CA MET A 100 4.12 -2.05 17.42
C MET A 100 5.24 -1.04 17.18
N TRP A 101 5.19 0.12 17.84
CA TRP A 101 6.26 1.12 17.75
C TRP A 101 7.58 0.65 18.36
N LEU A 102 7.51 -0.14 19.43
CA LEU A 102 8.68 -0.74 20.05
C LEU A 102 9.33 -1.77 19.11
N MET A 103 8.54 -2.62 18.45
CA MET A 103 9.06 -3.54 17.42
C MET A 103 9.71 -2.79 16.25
N GLN A 104 9.14 -1.65 15.84
CA GLN A 104 9.77 -0.78 14.82
C GLN A 104 11.09 -0.19 15.31
N ALA A 105 11.17 0.25 16.57
CA ALA A 105 12.41 0.75 17.17
C ALA A 105 13.50 -0.35 17.19
N LEU A 106 13.12 -1.58 17.54
CA LEU A 106 14.01 -2.73 17.51
C LEU A 106 14.46 -3.07 16.08
N GLY A 107 13.59 -2.98 15.08
CA GLY A 107 14.00 -3.21 13.68
C GLY A 107 15.07 -2.22 13.22
N PHE A 108 14.95 -0.93 13.55
CA PHE A 108 16.00 0.07 13.25
C PHE A 108 17.30 -0.17 14.01
N LEU A 109 17.21 -0.60 15.27
CA LEU A 109 18.39 -0.94 16.07
C LEU A 109 19.15 -2.14 15.49
N LEU A 110 18.40 -3.19 15.12
CA LEU A 110 18.98 -4.43 14.63
C LEU A 110 19.54 -4.28 13.22
N SER A 111 19.00 -3.39 12.38
CA SER A 111 19.45 -3.23 11.00
C SER A 111 20.90 -2.76 10.85
N ALA A 112 21.48 -2.16 11.89
CA ALA A 112 22.88 -1.70 11.90
C ALA A 112 23.86 -2.68 12.57
N LEU A 113 23.40 -3.85 13.03
CA LEU A 113 24.26 -4.87 13.65
C LEU A 113 24.88 -5.81 12.62
N GLN A 114 25.88 -6.60 13.05
CA GLN A 114 26.41 -7.70 12.24
C GLN A 114 25.37 -8.83 12.11
N VAL A 115 25.38 -9.54 10.98
CA VAL A 115 24.37 -10.56 10.63
C VAL A 115 24.21 -11.62 11.72
N GLU A 116 25.31 -12.07 12.33
CA GLU A 116 25.30 -13.06 13.42
C GLU A 116 24.62 -12.54 14.68
N GLU A 117 24.77 -11.24 14.98
CA GLU A 117 24.10 -10.59 16.10
C GLU A 117 22.63 -10.33 15.81
N ILE A 118 22.28 -9.96 14.57
CA ILE A 118 20.89 -9.84 14.12
C ILE A 118 20.16 -11.17 14.34
N LEU A 119 20.70 -12.27 13.82
CA LEU A 119 20.08 -13.59 13.95
C LEU A 119 19.88 -14.00 15.42
N ARG A 120 20.89 -13.76 16.27
CA ARG A 120 20.82 -14.07 17.70
C ARG A 120 19.74 -13.27 18.41
N ASN A 121 19.70 -11.96 18.18
CA ASN A 121 18.71 -11.08 18.80
C ASN A 121 17.30 -11.33 18.27
N LEU A 122 17.15 -11.59 16.96
CA LEU A 122 15.88 -11.97 16.35
C LEU A 122 15.33 -13.26 16.95
N HIS A 123 16.17 -14.29 17.07
CA HIS A 123 15.75 -15.54 17.68
C HIS A 123 15.26 -15.32 19.12
N SER A 124 16.06 -14.62 19.94
CA SER A 124 15.68 -14.30 21.33
C SER A 124 14.37 -13.50 21.42
N LEU A 125 14.17 -12.52 20.55
CA LEU A 125 12.99 -11.65 20.55
C LEU A 125 11.73 -12.36 20.08
N ILE A 126 11.84 -13.20 19.04
CA ILE A 126 10.68 -13.73 18.33
C ILE A 126 10.27 -15.13 18.82
N SER A 127 11.20 -15.96 19.30
CA SER A 127 10.92 -17.31 19.79
C SER A 127 9.75 -17.44 20.78
N PRO A 128 9.61 -16.59 21.82
CA PRO A 128 8.46 -16.71 22.73
C PRO A 128 7.11 -16.47 22.01
N TYR A 129 7.09 -15.57 21.03
CA TYR A 129 5.89 -15.29 20.25
C TYR A 129 5.58 -16.37 19.22
N ILE A 130 6.60 -16.99 18.61
CA ILE A 130 6.40 -18.16 17.73
C ILE A 130 5.78 -19.31 18.54
N GLN A 131 6.34 -19.63 19.71
CA GLN A 131 5.82 -20.70 20.57
C GLN A 131 4.39 -20.41 21.05
N GLN A 132 4.07 -19.14 21.34
CA GLN A 132 2.72 -18.74 21.67
C GLN A 132 1.78 -18.89 20.47
N LEU A 133 2.21 -18.47 19.28
CA LEU A 133 1.44 -18.59 18.05
C LEU A 133 1.20 -20.06 17.66
N GLU A 134 2.16 -20.94 17.87
CA GLU A 134 2.00 -22.40 17.70
C GLU A 134 0.88 -22.95 18.56
N LYS A 135 0.87 -22.62 19.87
CA LYS A 135 -0.20 -23.02 20.79
C LYS A 135 -1.56 -22.49 20.34
N LEU A 136 -1.64 -21.21 20.01
CA LEU A 136 -2.87 -20.58 19.52
C LEU A 136 -3.35 -21.18 18.19
N ALA A 137 -2.42 -21.61 17.32
CA ALA A 137 -2.71 -22.27 16.06
C ALA A 137 -3.22 -23.71 16.24
N ASP A 138 -2.95 -24.36 17.38
CA ASP A 138 -3.49 -25.69 17.72
C ASP A 138 -4.88 -25.63 18.33
N GLU A 139 -5.22 -24.53 18.98
CA GLU A 139 -6.53 -24.31 19.57
C GLU A 139 -7.65 -24.08 18.53
N PRO A 140 -8.93 -24.29 18.89
CA PRO A 140 -10.06 -23.95 18.04
C PRO A 140 -10.25 -22.43 17.93
N PRO A 141 -10.77 -21.93 16.80
CA PRO A 141 -11.02 -20.49 16.62
C PRO A 141 -11.96 -19.91 17.67
N ASN A 142 -11.52 -18.85 18.36
CA ASN A 142 -12.35 -18.09 19.29
C ASN A 142 -11.91 -16.61 19.35
N PRO A 143 -12.76 -15.68 19.81
CA PRO A 143 -12.46 -14.24 19.78
C PRO A 143 -11.20 -13.82 20.54
N SER A 144 -10.88 -14.49 21.66
CA SER A 144 -9.67 -14.19 22.44
C SER A 144 -8.42 -14.62 21.69
N ASN A 145 -8.44 -15.82 21.10
CA ASN A 145 -7.33 -16.33 20.29
C ASN A 145 -7.11 -15.47 19.05
N LYS A 146 -8.19 -15.00 18.41
CA LYS A 146 -8.12 -14.07 17.29
C LYS A 146 -7.29 -12.83 17.64
N LEU A 147 -7.61 -12.16 18.76
CA LEU A 147 -6.90 -10.96 19.19
C LEU A 147 -5.43 -11.23 19.49
N ALA A 148 -5.11 -12.37 20.13
CA ALA A 148 -3.74 -12.76 20.42
C ALA A 148 -2.94 -13.07 19.13
N ILE A 149 -3.55 -13.78 18.18
CA ILE A 149 -2.94 -14.07 16.87
C ILE A 149 -2.65 -12.77 16.11
N ILE A 150 -3.66 -11.89 15.97
CA ILE A 150 -3.49 -10.60 15.30
C ILE A 150 -2.40 -9.75 15.97
N HIS A 151 -2.34 -9.76 17.31
CA HIS A 151 -1.30 -9.06 18.04
C HIS A 151 0.10 -9.58 17.68
N ILE A 152 0.32 -10.90 17.73
CA ILE A 152 1.63 -11.50 17.42
C ILE A 152 2.02 -11.25 15.96
N LEU A 153 1.10 -11.46 15.01
CA LEU A 153 1.35 -11.17 13.59
C LEU A 153 1.68 -9.69 13.37
N GLY A 154 1.01 -8.80 14.09
CA GLY A 154 1.30 -7.37 14.09
C GLY A 154 2.71 -7.06 14.60
N LEU A 155 3.17 -7.69 15.68
CA LEU A 155 4.53 -7.49 16.20
C LEU A 155 5.59 -7.88 15.15
N LEU A 156 5.41 -9.04 14.50
CA LEU A 156 6.29 -9.52 13.44
C LEU A 156 6.32 -8.57 12.24
N SER A 157 5.13 -8.19 11.74
CA SER A 157 4.99 -7.26 10.61
C SER A 157 5.68 -5.91 10.90
N ASN A 158 5.53 -5.37 12.12
CA ASN A 158 6.13 -4.09 12.51
C ASN A 158 7.64 -4.17 12.71
N LEU A 159 8.16 -5.31 13.17
CA LEU A 159 9.60 -5.54 13.22
C LEU A 159 10.20 -5.59 11.81
N PHE A 160 9.60 -6.36 10.91
CA PHE A 160 10.09 -6.50 9.54
C PHE A 160 9.93 -5.23 8.71
N THR A 161 9.03 -4.32 9.10
CA THR A 161 8.87 -3.03 8.42
C THR A 161 10.15 -2.18 8.47
N THR A 162 10.92 -2.23 9.57
CA THR A 162 12.06 -1.34 9.80
C THR A 162 13.41 -2.05 9.82
N LEU A 163 13.41 -3.38 9.73
CA LEU A 163 14.63 -4.20 9.69
C LEU A 163 15.15 -4.32 8.25
N ASP A 164 15.72 -3.23 7.73
CA ASP A 164 16.38 -3.19 6.42
C ASP A 164 17.91 -3.24 6.57
N ILE A 165 18.48 -4.40 6.25
CA ILE A 165 19.93 -4.66 6.33
C ILE A 165 20.63 -4.19 5.04
N SER A 166 19.88 -4.00 3.95
CA SER A 166 20.40 -3.55 2.66
C SER A 166 20.47 -2.03 2.54
N HIS A 167 19.92 -1.30 3.52
CA HIS A 167 19.98 0.15 3.66
C HIS A 167 19.44 0.90 2.42
N HIS A 168 18.33 0.41 1.87
CA HIS A 168 17.68 0.99 0.69
C HIS A 168 17.21 2.44 0.92
N ASP A 169 16.85 2.80 2.16
CA ASP A 169 16.44 4.16 2.53
C ASP A 169 17.58 5.21 2.43
N ASP A 170 18.85 4.77 2.41
CA ASP A 170 20.01 5.66 2.34
C ASP A 170 20.45 5.95 0.87
N GLU A 171 19.79 5.36 -0.14
CA GLU A 171 20.06 5.63 -1.56
C GLU A 171 19.21 6.80 -2.11
N PRO A 172 19.83 7.88 -2.64
CA PRO A 172 19.08 8.94 -3.30
C PRO A 172 18.44 8.43 -4.61
N GLU A 173 17.12 8.68 -4.77
CA GLU A 173 16.35 8.39 -5.99
C GLU A 173 16.99 9.05 -7.23
N GLY A 174 17.90 8.35 -7.94
CA GLY A 174 18.48 8.90 -9.17
C GLY A 174 19.72 8.23 -9.74
N THR A 175 20.45 7.38 -9.00
CA THR A 175 21.61 6.69 -9.57
C THR A 175 21.27 5.24 -9.92
N GLY A 176 21.09 4.95 -11.22
CA GLY A 176 20.69 3.65 -11.77
C GLY A 176 21.71 2.51 -11.64
N ALA A 177 22.59 2.55 -10.63
CA ALA A 177 23.51 1.49 -10.31
C ALA A 177 23.15 0.93 -8.93
N LYS A 178 22.15 0.03 -8.89
CA LYS A 178 21.84 -0.77 -7.70
C LYS A 178 23.14 -1.42 -7.21
N LYS A 179 23.70 -0.95 -6.10
CA LYS A 179 24.77 -1.69 -5.43
C LYS A 179 24.14 -2.99 -4.95
N LYS A 180 24.43 -4.10 -5.64
CA LYS A 180 24.13 -5.44 -5.10
C LYS A 180 24.72 -5.48 -3.70
N SER A 181 23.88 -5.65 -2.68
CA SER A 181 24.36 -5.71 -1.30
C SER A 181 25.40 -6.82 -1.22
N THR A 182 26.58 -6.48 -0.70
CA THR A 182 27.65 -7.45 -0.40
C THR A 182 27.32 -8.22 0.88
N LEU A 183 26.07 -8.70 1.02
CA LEU A 183 25.69 -9.58 2.11
C LEU A 183 26.41 -10.92 1.91
N GLN A 184 27.35 -11.23 2.80
CA GLN A 184 27.99 -12.55 2.89
C GLN A 184 27.04 -13.51 3.62
N GLY A 185 25.89 -13.84 3.03
CA GLY A 185 24.94 -14.80 3.60
C GLY A 185 23.47 -14.50 3.29
N PRO A 186 22.55 -15.42 3.66
CA PRO A 186 21.12 -15.21 3.47
C PRO A 186 20.60 -14.10 4.38
N ASN A 187 19.68 -13.29 3.87
CA ASN A 187 19.06 -12.22 4.66
C ASN A 187 18.32 -12.80 5.90
N PRO A 188 18.65 -12.36 7.12
CA PRO A 188 18.00 -12.81 8.37
C PRO A 188 16.47 -12.81 8.36
N VAL A 189 15.84 -11.79 7.77
CA VAL A 189 14.38 -11.69 7.70
C VAL A 189 13.82 -12.81 6.84
N VAL A 190 14.46 -13.10 5.70
CA VAL A 190 14.06 -14.22 4.82
C VAL A 190 14.16 -15.55 5.56
N VAL A 191 15.24 -15.78 6.31
CA VAL A 191 15.41 -17.02 7.11
C VAL A 191 14.28 -17.18 8.13
N VAL A 192 13.95 -16.11 8.86
CA VAL A 192 12.85 -16.14 9.85
C VAL A 192 11.50 -16.36 9.16
N LEU A 193 11.24 -15.70 8.03
CA LEU A 193 10.01 -15.90 7.27
C LEU A 193 9.87 -17.33 6.77
N GLN A 194 10.95 -17.95 6.28
CA GLN A 194 10.95 -19.36 5.87
C GLN A 194 10.62 -20.30 7.02
N GLN A 195 11.17 -20.05 8.21
CA GLN A 195 10.91 -20.85 9.40
C GLN A 195 9.46 -20.72 9.89
N VAL A 196 8.92 -19.50 9.87
CA VAL A 196 7.57 -19.20 10.37
C VAL A 196 6.49 -19.49 9.30
N PHE A 197 6.86 -19.70 8.03
CA PHE A 197 5.92 -19.89 6.93
C PHE A 197 4.93 -21.04 7.18
N GLN A 198 5.41 -22.20 7.62
CA GLN A 198 4.56 -23.36 7.91
C GLN A 198 3.55 -23.07 9.02
N LEU A 199 3.95 -22.30 10.03
CA LEU A 199 3.06 -21.86 11.09
C LEU A 199 1.99 -20.89 10.58
N ILE A 200 2.37 -19.96 9.69
CA ILE A 200 1.42 -19.06 9.03
C ILE A 200 0.38 -19.85 8.22
N GLN A 201 0.82 -20.86 7.45
CA GLN A 201 -0.10 -21.74 6.72
C GLN A 201 -1.05 -22.49 7.67
N LYS A 202 -0.53 -22.97 8.82
CA LYS A 202 -1.35 -23.61 9.85
C LYS A 202 -2.42 -22.66 10.41
N VAL A 203 -2.06 -21.40 10.70
CA VAL A 203 -3.02 -20.36 11.14
C VAL A 203 -4.09 -20.14 10.06
N LEU A 204 -3.67 -19.93 8.81
CA LEU A 204 -4.59 -19.70 7.69
C LEU A 204 -5.58 -20.85 7.48
N SER A 205 -5.14 -22.11 7.66
CA SER A 205 -6.03 -23.27 7.47
C SER A 205 -7.27 -23.25 8.39
N LYS A 206 -7.18 -22.59 9.56
CA LYS A 206 -8.29 -22.42 10.51
C LYS A 206 -9.00 -21.07 10.40
N TRP A 207 -8.27 -20.02 9.98
CA TRP A 207 -8.72 -18.63 10.05
C TRP A 207 -8.97 -17.98 8.70
N LEU A 208 -8.98 -18.73 7.60
CA LEU A 208 -9.16 -18.18 6.26
C LEU A 208 -10.45 -17.35 6.09
N ASN A 209 -11.50 -17.72 6.81
CA ASN A 209 -12.80 -17.02 6.81
C ASN A 209 -12.77 -15.68 7.58
N ASP A 210 -11.74 -15.41 8.38
CA ASP A 210 -11.64 -14.20 9.18
C ASP A 210 -10.77 -13.15 8.47
N ALA A 211 -11.43 -12.11 7.96
CA ALA A 211 -10.78 -11.04 7.19
C ALA A 211 -9.65 -10.34 7.97
N GLN A 212 -9.78 -10.16 9.29
CA GLN A 212 -8.76 -9.46 10.08
C GLN A 212 -7.50 -10.31 10.28
N VAL A 213 -7.66 -11.63 10.43
CA VAL A 213 -6.50 -12.53 10.53
C VAL A 213 -5.80 -12.64 9.19
N VAL A 214 -6.55 -12.78 8.09
CA VAL A 214 -5.99 -12.83 6.74
C VAL A 214 -5.26 -11.52 6.39
N GLU A 215 -5.85 -10.36 6.72
CA GLU A 215 -5.20 -9.06 6.54
C GLU A 215 -3.91 -8.96 7.37
N ALA A 216 -3.90 -9.42 8.62
CA ALA A 216 -2.68 -9.43 9.44
C ALA A 216 -1.58 -10.33 8.87
N VAL A 217 -1.93 -11.47 8.28
CA VAL A 217 -0.98 -12.34 7.57
C VAL A 217 -0.44 -11.65 6.31
N CYS A 218 -1.33 -11.09 5.47
CA CYS A 218 -0.92 -10.34 4.29
C CYS A 218 -0.01 -9.15 4.66
N ALA A 219 -0.28 -8.47 5.77
CA ALA A 219 0.54 -7.35 6.26
C ALA A 219 1.96 -7.75 6.65
N ILE A 220 2.21 -8.97 7.15
CA ILE A 220 3.58 -9.45 7.40
C ILE A 220 4.38 -9.44 6.09
N PHE A 221 3.81 -10.06 5.05
CA PHE A 221 4.47 -10.17 3.76
C PHE A 221 4.53 -8.84 3.03
N GLU A 222 3.48 -8.02 3.07
CA GLU A 222 3.46 -6.69 2.46
C GLU A 222 4.60 -5.82 3.02
N LYS A 223 4.76 -5.77 4.35
CA LYS A 223 5.85 -5.02 4.98
C LYS A 223 7.21 -5.61 4.64
N SER A 224 7.36 -6.93 4.74
CA SER A 224 8.63 -7.60 4.43
C SER A 224 9.06 -7.39 2.97
N VAL A 225 8.11 -7.44 2.03
CA VAL A 225 8.34 -7.21 0.60
C VAL A 225 8.78 -5.76 0.35
N LYS A 226 8.16 -4.78 1.04
CA LYS A 226 8.54 -3.36 0.92
C LYS A 226 9.91 -3.05 1.50
N THR A 227 10.30 -3.74 2.58
CA THR A 227 11.58 -3.53 3.25
C THR A 227 12.72 -4.23 2.53
N LEU A 228 12.51 -5.48 2.10
CA LEU A 228 13.59 -6.31 1.51
C LEU A 228 13.73 -6.16 -0.01
N LEU A 229 12.69 -5.68 -0.70
CA LEU A 229 12.68 -5.51 -2.16
C LEU A 229 13.19 -6.76 -2.90
N ASP A 230 14.31 -6.64 -3.62
CA ASP A 230 14.90 -7.74 -4.40
C ASP A 230 15.36 -8.91 -3.52
N ASP A 231 15.75 -8.66 -2.26
CA ASP A 231 16.20 -9.70 -1.32
C ASP A 231 15.07 -10.63 -0.88
N PHE A 232 13.80 -10.26 -1.11
CA PHE A 232 12.65 -11.12 -0.87
C PHE A 232 12.50 -12.24 -1.92
N ALA A 233 13.30 -12.22 -2.99
CA ALA A 233 13.21 -13.17 -4.11
C ALA A 233 13.03 -14.66 -3.74
N PRO A 234 13.75 -15.21 -2.74
CA PRO A 234 13.61 -16.63 -2.37
C PRO A 234 12.22 -17.04 -1.89
N MET A 235 11.39 -16.10 -1.44
CA MET A 235 10.04 -16.36 -0.89
C MET A 235 8.92 -16.25 -1.91
N ILE A 236 9.18 -15.70 -3.12
CA ILE A 236 8.13 -15.34 -4.08
C ILE A 236 7.30 -16.54 -4.51
N ALA A 237 7.94 -17.68 -4.79
CA ALA A 237 7.22 -18.87 -5.25
C ALA A 237 6.23 -19.38 -4.19
N GLN A 238 6.71 -19.54 -2.94
CA GLN A 238 5.87 -20.00 -1.82
C GLN A 238 4.75 -19.00 -1.51
N LEU A 239 5.06 -17.70 -1.50
CA LEU A 239 4.06 -16.67 -1.27
C LEU A 239 3.00 -16.64 -2.38
N SER A 240 3.42 -16.77 -3.64
CA SER A 240 2.50 -16.75 -4.78
C SER A 240 1.54 -17.93 -4.76
N GLU A 241 2.03 -19.12 -4.41
CA GLU A 241 1.19 -20.30 -4.25
C GLU A 241 0.19 -20.13 -3.11
N MET A 242 0.64 -19.69 -1.94
CA MET A 242 -0.21 -19.44 -0.78
C MET A 242 -1.30 -18.40 -1.09
N LEU A 243 -0.95 -17.28 -1.71
CA LEU A 243 -1.92 -16.25 -2.10
C LEU A 243 -2.94 -16.76 -3.11
N GLY A 244 -2.50 -17.58 -4.06
CA GLY A 244 -3.40 -18.22 -5.02
C GLY A 244 -4.42 -19.12 -4.32
N GLN A 245 -3.96 -20.02 -3.44
CA GLN A 245 -4.83 -20.92 -2.68
C GLN A 245 -5.80 -20.13 -1.78
N MET A 246 -5.32 -19.10 -1.09
CA MET A 246 -6.14 -18.24 -0.25
C MET A 246 -7.24 -17.56 -1.05
N TYR A 247 -6.87 -16.91 -2.16
CA TYR A 247 -7.79 -16.12 -2.97
C TYR A 247 -8.80 -16.98 -3.71
N SER A 248 -8.40 -18.16 -4.19
CA SER A 248 -9.33 -19.14 -4.80
C SER A 248 -10.35 -19.69 -3.81
N THR A 249 -10.03 -19.73 -2.52
CA THR A 249 -10.96 -20.24 -1.50
C THR A 249 -11.85 -19.11 -0.97
N ILE A 250 -11.24 -18.00 -0.54
CA ILE A 250 -11.93 -16.85 0.05
C ILE A 250 -11.29 -15.57 -0.51
N PRO A 251 -11.89 -14.99 -1.55
CA PRO A 251 -11.40 -13.77 -2.17
C PRO A 251 -11.43 -12.59 -1.21
N GLN A 252 -10.29 -11.92 -1.04
CA GLN A 252 -10.16 -10.73 -0.18
C GLN A 252 -9.26 -9.67 -0.83
N ALA A 253 -9.57 -8.40 -0.56
CA ALA A 253 -8.82 -7.25 -1.07
C ALA A 253 -7.32 -7.28 -0.72
N SER A 254 -6.97 -7.74 0.49
CA SER A 254 -5.58 -7.81 0.98
C SER A 254 -4.66 -8.68 0.11
N ALA A 255 -5.19 -9.77 -0.46
CA ALA A 255 -4.43 -10.64 -1.35
C ALA A 255 -4.16 -9.99 -2.72
N LEU A 256 -5.11 -9.20 -3.24
CA LEU A 256 -4.93 -8.42 -4.46
C LEU A 256 -3.88 -7.31 -4.26
N GLU A 257 -3.94 -6.63 -3.11
CA GLU A 257 -2.97 -5.59 -2.75
C GLU A 257 -1.56 -6.18 -2.62
N LEU A 258 -1.39 -7.33 -1.98
CA LEU A 258 -0.09 -7.98 -1.91
C LEU A 258 0.40 -8.46 -3.28
N THR A 259 -0.49 -9.02 -4.11
CA THR A 259 -0.18 -9.35 -5.51
C THR A 259 0.30 -8.13 -6.29
N ARG A 260 -0.33 -6.97 -6.06
CA ARG A 260 0.05 -5.69 -6.67
C ARG A 260 1.47 -5.27 -6.27
N GLN A 261 1.86 -5.45 -5.02
CA GLN A 261 3.24 -5.16 -4.58
C GLN A 261 4.26 -6.10 -5.23
N LEU A 262 3.94 -7.41 -5.35
CA LEU A 262 4.81 -8.36 -6.05
C LEU A 262 5.00 -7.98 -7.52
N VAL A 263 3.93 -7.56 -8.21
CA VAL A 263 4.02 -7.04 -9.57
C VAL A 263 4.87 -5.76 -9.63
N HIS A 264 4.73 -4.86 -8.65
CA HIS A 264 5.48 -3.61 -8.64
C HIS A 264 7.00 -3.80 -8.56
N ILE A 265 7.44 -4.72 -7.69
CA ILE A 265 8.85 -4.94 -7.39
C ILE A 265 9.51 -5.86 -8.42
N PHE A 266 8.86 -6.99 -8.75
CA PHE A 266 9.49 -8.04 -9.55
C PHE A 266 9.17 -8.00 -11.05
N ALA A 267 8.43 -6.99 -11.54
CA ALA A 267 8.06 -6.88 -12.96
C ALA A 267 9.24 -7.00 -13.94
N ASN A 268 10.42 -6.52 -13.56
CA ASN A 268 11.63 -6.53 -14.39
C ASN A 268 12.54 -7.74 -14.12
N ASP A 269 12.21 -8.60 -13.17
CA ASP A 269 12.97 -9.80 -12.83
C ASP A 269 12.41 -11.01 -13.59
N GLY A 270 12.98 -11.30 -14.75
CA GLY A 270 12.48 -12.39 -15.61
C GLY A 270 12.45 -13.77 -14.94
N THR A 271 13.31 -14.04 -13.96
CA THR A 271 13.41 -15.35 -13.32
C THR A 271 12.35 -15.50 -12.24
N HIS A 272 12.22 -14.50 -11.38
CA HIS A 272 11.33 -14.56 -10.23
C HIS A 272 9.90 -14.11 -10.53
N PHE A 273 9.66 -13.50 -11.70
CA PHE A 273 8.32 -13.05 -12.09
C PHE A 273 7.39 -14.17 -12.56
N VAL A 274 7.89 -15.36 -12.88
CA VAL A 274 7.07 -16.47 -13.40
C VAL A 274 5.95 -16.87 -12.41
N PRO A 275 6.20 -17.10 -11.10
CA PRO A 275 5.14 -17.34 -10.12
C PRO A 275 4.19 -16.14 -9.96
N VAL A 276 4.70 -14.91 -10.01
CA VAL A 276 3.89 -13.69 -9.88
C VAL A 276 2.94 -13.54 -11.06
N LYS A 277 3.39 -13.85 -12.28
CA LYS A 277 2.55 -13.89 -13.48
C LYS A 277 1.43 -14.93 -13.34
N ALA A 278 1.75 -16.13 -12.85
CA ALA A 278 0.74 -17.17 -12.62
C ALA A 278 -0.31 -16.72 -11.58
N LEU A 279 0.15 -16.13 -10.47
CA LEU A 279 -0.73 -15.54 -9.46
C LEU A 279 -1.62 -14.45 -10.03
N PHE A 280 -1.07 -13.50 -10.79
CA PHE A 280 -1.83 -12.42 -11.43
C PHE A 280 -2.97 -12.98 -12.28
N LEU A 281 -2.69 -13.95 -13.17
CA LEU A 281 -3.72 -14.54 -14.02
C LEU A 281 -4.79 -15.30 -13.21
N LEU A 282 -4.38 -16.00 -12.15
CA LEU A 282 -5.31 -16.70 -11.26
C LEU A 282 -6.25 -15.72 -10.55
N VAL A 283 -5.70 -14.70 -9.88
CA VAL A 283 -6.54 -13.73 -9.16
C VAL A 283 -7.44 -12.96 -10.12
N THR A 284 -6.95 -12.60 -11.31
CA THR A 284 -7.76 -11.98 -12.37
C THR A 284 -8.95 -12.84 -12.77
N SER A 285 -8.72 -14.14 -13.03
CA SER A 285 -9.79 -15.07 -13.40
C SER A 285 -10.83 -15.22 -12.29
N VAL A 286 -10.39 -15.38 -11.05
CA VAL A 286 -11.27 -15.50 -9.88
C VAL A 286 -12.07 -14.21 -9.66
N THR A 287 -11.43 -13.04 -9.71
CA THR A 287 -12.13 -11.75 -9.54
C THR A 287 -13.18 -11.52 -10.63
N LEU A 288 -12.89 -11.87 -11.89
CA LEU A 288 -13.88 -11.77 -12.97
C LEU A 288 -15.09 -12.68 -12.73
N SER A 289 -14.88 -13.91 -12.24
CA SER A 289 -15.98 -14.83 -11.91
C SER A 289 -16.86 -14.27 -10.78
N ILE A 290 -16.27 -13.68 -9.74
CA ILE A 290 -17.00 -13.05 -8.64
C ILE A 290 -17.80 -11.85 -9.17
N PHE A 291 -17.16 -11.02 -9.99
CA PHE A 291 -17.79 -9.83 -10.56
C PHE A 291 -19.01 -10.19 -11.43
N GLN A 292 -18.98 -11.31 -12.14
CA GLN A 292 -20.14 -11.79 -12.92
C GLN A 292 -21.33 -12.22 -12.06
N GLN A 293 -21.09 -12.73 -10.85
CA GLN A 293 -22.15 -13.15 -9.93
C GLN A 293 -22.82 -11.95 -9.26
N GLY A 294 -22.03 -10.95 -8.88
CA GLY A 294 -22.49 -9.77 -8.18
C GLY A 294 -21.49 -8.62 -8.31
N PRO A 295 -21.59 -7.77 -9.36
CA PRO A 295 -20.60 -6.72 -9.61
C PRO A 295 -20.39 -5.80 -8.41
N ARG A 296 -21.46 -5.50 -7.68
CA ARG A 296 -21.48 -4.52 -6.58
C ARG A 296 -21.41 -5.15 -5.19
N ASP A 297 -21.31 -6.46 -5.09
CA ASP A 297 -21.35 -7.15 -3.79
C ASP A 297 -20.03 -6.96 -3.02
N HIS A 298 -18.93 -6.70 -3.74
CA HIS A 298 -17.59 -6.55 -3.18
C HIS A 298 -16.84 -5.31 -3.75
N PRO A 299 -17.26 -4.06 -3.43
CA PRO A 299 -16.63 -2.85 -3.97
C PRO A 299 -15.15 -2.67 -3.58
N ASP A 300 -14.75 -3.21 -2.43
CA ASP A 300 -13.39 -3.25 -1.90
C ASP A 300 -12.45 -4.15 -2.72
N ILE A 301 -12.95 -5.32 -3.13
CA ILE A 301 -12.24 -6.22 -4.06
C ILE A 301 -12.10 -5.54 -5.42
N VAL A 302 -13.16 -4.92 -5.94
CA VAL A 302 -13.13 -4.22 -7.23
C VAL A 302 -12.13 -3.05 -7.20
N ASP A 303 -12.10 -2.26 -6.12
CA ASP A 303 -11.10 -1.19 -5.94
C ASP A 303 -9.67 -1.75 -6.03
N SER A 304 -9.35 -2.73 -5.19
CA SER A 304 -8.02 -3.36 -5.15
C SER A 304 -7.65 -4.01 -6.48
N PHE A 305 -8.64 -4.59 -7.18
CA PHE A 305 -8.44 -5.21 -8.48
C PHE A 305 -8.11 -4.19 -9.57
N MET A 306 -8.82 -3.06 -9.61
CA MET A 306 -8.52 -1.98 -10.56
C MET A 306 -7.11 -1.40 -10.33
N GLN A 307 -6.68 -1.29 -9.07
CA GLN A 307 -5.31 -0.89 -8.73
C GLN A 307 -4.27 -1.92 -9.18
N LEU A 308 -4.55 -3.22 -9.03
CA LEU A 308 -3.69 -4.30 -9.52
C LEU A 308 -3.53 -4.23 -11.05
N LEU A 309 -4.63 -4.09 -11.79
CA LEU A 309 -4.60 -3.98 -13.25
C LEU A 309 -3.83 -2.73 -13.72
N ALA A 310 -4.06 -1.59 -13.08
CA ALA A 310 -3.32 -0.36 -13.36
C ALA A 310 -1.81 -0.53 -13.10
N GLN A 311 -1.44 -1.19 -12.00
CA GLN A 311 -0.04 -1.46 -11.68
C GLN A 311 0.62 -2.39 -12.70
N ALA A 312 -0.10 -3.41 -13.17
CA ALA A 312 0.34 -4.30 -14.24
C ALA A 312 0.56 -3.54 -15.56
N LEU A 313 -0.37 -2.70 -15.99
CA LEU A 313 -0.23 -1.85 -17.18
C LEU A 313 0.93 -0.86 -17.09
N LYS A 314 1.25 -0.40 -15.87
CA LYS A 314 2.35 0.55 -15.65
C LYS A 314 3.72 -0.13 -15.67
N ARG A 315 3.85 -1.31 -15.07
CA ARG A 315 5.15 -1.98 -14.84
C ARG A 315 5.44 -3.12 -15.80
N LYS A 316 4.42 -3.89 -16.21
CA LYS A 316 4.57 -5.07 -17.08
C LYS A 316 3.37 -5.22 -18.03
N PRO A 317 3.23 -4.34 -19.05
CA PRO A 317 2.12 -4.38 -20.01
C PRO A 317 1.93 -5.74 -20.70
N ASP A 318 3.02 -6.49 -20.90
CA ASP A 318 3.02 -7.81 -21.54
C ASP A 318 2.13 -8.84 -20.82
N LEU A 319 1.73 -8.60 -19.57
CA LEU A 319 0.73 -9.43 -18.88
C LEU A 319 -0.60 -9.50 -19.63
N PHE A 320 -0.96 -8.44 -20.37
CA PHE A 320 -2.18 -8.36 -21.17
C PHE A 320 -2.05 -9.04 -22.55
N LEU A 321 -0.88 -9.60 -22.88
CA LEU A 321 -0.67 -10.45 -24.06
C LEU A 321 -0.84 -11.94 -23.74
N ALA A 322 -1.00 -12.32 -22.46
CA ALA A 322 -1.20 -13.71 -22.09
C ALA A 322 -2.52 -14.23 -22.64
N GLU A 323 -2.52 -15.43 -23.25
CA GLU A 323 -3.70 -16.04 -23.87
C GLU A 323 -4.88 -16.20 -22.89
N ASN A 324 -4.59 -16.41 -21.60
CA ASN A 324 -5.59 -16.58 -20.55
C ASN A 324 -6.05 -15.25 -19.93
N CYS A 325 -5.63 -14.10 -20.46
CA CYS A 325 -6.04 -12.78 -20.00
C CYS A 325 -7.20 -12.27 -20.86
N ASP A 326 -8.43 -12.36 -20.35
CA ASP A 326 -9.62 -11.85 -21.04
C ASP A 326 -9.69 -10.31 -20.93
N VAL A 327 -8.94 -9.62 -21.79
CA VAL A 327 -8.87 -8.16 -21.84
C VAL A 327 -10.24 -7.52 -22.08
N LYS A 328 -11.15 -8.21 -22.78
CA LYS A 328 -12.50 -7.73 -23.04
C LYS A 328 -13.35 -7.72 -21.77
N ALA A 329 -13.33 -8.81 -21.01
CA ALA A 329 -14.00 -8.88 -19.71
C ALA A 329 -13.43 -7.85 -18.72
N LEU A 330 -12.11 -7.63 -18.71
CA LEU A 330 -11.48 -6.61 -17.87
C LEU A 330 -11.94 -5.19 -18.22
N PHE A 331 -12.01 -4.87 -19.52
CA PHE A 331 -12.52 -3.59 -19.99
C PHE A 331 -13.99 -3.38 -19.57
N GLN A 332 -14.84 -4.39 -19.77
CA GLN A 332 -16.25 -4.34 -19.39
C GLN A 332 -16.44 -4.19 -17.88
N CYS A 333 -15.67 -4.93 -17.08
CA CYS A 333 -15.62 -4.80 -15.63
C CYS A 333 -15.30 -3.35 -15.24
N GLY A 334 -14.24 -2.77 -15.81
CA GLY A 334 -13.88 -1.36 -15.59
C GLY A 334 -15.01 -0.39 -15.94
N VAL A 335 -15.67 -0.56 -17.10
CA VAL A 335 -16.76 0.35 -17.50
C VAL A 335 -17.95 0.28 -16.54
N ILE A 336 -18.29 -0.90 -16.04
CA ILE A 336 -19.36 -1.09 -15.05
C ILE A 336 -18.95 -0.47 -13.70
N SER A 337 -17.68 -0.62 -13.29
CA SER A 337 -17.13 -0.07 -12.04
C SER A 337 -17.10 1.45 -11.98
N LEU A 338 -17.08 2.15 -13.13
CA LEU A 338 -17.23 3.63 -13.16
C LEU A 338 -18.58 4.12 -12.63
N LYS A 339 -19.59 3.24 -12.58
CA LYS A 339 -20.96 3.56 -12.12
C LYS A 339 -21.21 3.15 -10.67
N PHE A 340 -20.16 2.82 -9.91
CA PHE A 340 -20.30 2.44 -8.51
C PHE A 340 -20.55 3.67 -7.64
N PRO A 341 -21.31 3.53 -6.54
CA PRO A 341 -21.52 4.63 -5.60
C PRO A 341 -20.25 4.97 -4.80
N GLU A 342 -19.34 4.01 -4.59
CA GLU A 342 -18.12 4.18 -3.81
C GLU A 342 -17.07 4.99 -4.57
N ALA A 343 -16.78 6.20 -4.07
CA ALA A 343 -15.75 7.06 -4.64
C ALA A 343 -14.35 6.42 -4.76
N PRO A 344 -13.86 5.61 -3.79
CA PRO A 344 -12.59 4.90 -3.93
C PRO A 344 -12.55 3.96 -5.14
N THR A 345 -13.58 3.13 -5.32
CA THR A 345 -13.68 2.18 -6.43
C THR A 345 -13.72 2.89 -7.79
N VAL A 346 -14.49 3.99 -7.90
CA VAL A 346 -14.53 4.79 -9.15
C VAL A 346 -13.17 5.44 -9.42
N LYS A 347 -12.50 5.98 -8.39
CA LYS A 347 -11.17 6.58 -8.53
C LYS A 347 -10.13 5.56 -9.03
N ALA A 348 -10.10 4.37 -8.45
CA ALA A 348 -9.20 3.30 -8.91
C ALA A 348 -9.52 2.86 -10.34
N THR A 349 -10.80 2.78 -10.69
CA THR A 349 -11.25 2.46 -12.05
C THR A 349 -10.82 3.52 -13.08
N CYS A 350 -10.93 4.81 -12.74
CA CYS A 350 -10.38 5.89 -13.57
C CYS A 350 -8.85 5.75 -13.73
N GLY A 351 -8.15 5.36 -12.66
CA GLY A 351 -6.72 5.06 -12.70
C GLY A 351 -6.38 3.93 -13.67
N PHE A 352 -7.15 2.83 -13.65
CA PHE A 352 -7.02 1.72 -14.59
C PHE A 352 -7.11 2.20 -16.05
N PHE A 353 -8.16 2.95 -16.42
CA PHE A 353 -8.29 3.44 -17.80
C PHE A 353 -7.20 4.45 -18.18
N THR A 354 -6.71 5.24 -17.22
CA THR A 354 -5.61 6.19 -17.44
C THR A 354 -4.29 5.47 -17.76
N GLU A 355 -4.07 4.27 -17.21
CA GLU A 355 -2.91 3.42 -17.53
C GLU A 355 -3.16 2.51 -18.74
N LEU A 356 -4.42 2.17 -19.05
CA LEU A 356 -4.79 1.29 -20.17
C LEU A 356 -4.67 1.99 -21.53
N LEU A 357 -5.25 3.19 -21.64
CA LEU A 357 -5.35 3.91 -22.92
C LEU A 357 -3.99 4.26 -23.56
N PRO A 358 -2.92 4.58 -22.80
CA PRO A 358 -1.58 4.71 -23.36
C PRO A 358 -1.04 3.45 -24.05
N ARG A 359 -1.56 2.26 -23.70
CA ARG A 359 -1.08 0.97 -24.21
C ARG A 359 -1.79 0.51 -25.49
N CYS A 360 -2.75 1.27 -26.03
CA CYS A 360 -3.50 0.90 -27.24
C CYS A 360 -2.62 0.60 -28.46
N SER A 361 -1.51 1.32 -28.62
CA SER A 361 -0.57 1.11 -29.74
C SER A 361 0.49 0.05 -29.45
N GLU A 362 0.70 -0.29 -28.18
CA GLU A 362 1.77 -1.20 -27.73
C GLU A 362 1.25 -2.63 -27.58
N ILE A 363 0.03 -2.79 -27.06
CA ILE A 363 -0.56 -4.08 -26.68
C ILE A 363 -1.79 -4.32 -27.56
N GLN A 364 -1.66 -5.24 -28.50
CA GLN A 364 -2.66 -5.46 -29.55
C GLN A 364 -4.06 -5.82 -29.02
N PRO A 365 -4.24 -6.70 -28.01
CA PRO A 365 -5.54 -6.97 -27.41
C PRO A 365 -6.19 -5.73 -26.76
N VAL A 366 -5.37 -4.86 -26.16
CA VAL A 366 -5.83 -3.59 -25.57
C VAL A 366 -6.29 -2.62 -26.67
N GLY A 367 -5.53 -2.49 -27.75
CA GLY A 367 -5.92 -1.69 -28.91
C GLY A 367 -7.24 -2.16 -29.53
N GLN A 368 -7.43 -3.48 -29.67
CA GLN A 368 -8.67 -4.07 -30.19
C GLN A 368 -9.88 -3.76 -29.30
N VAL A 369 -9.79 -4.02 -27.98
CA VAL A 369 -10.93 -3.78 -27.09
C VAL A 369 -11.30 -2.30 -27.03
N VAL A 370 -10.31 -1.39 -27.05
CA VAL A 370 -10.57 0.04 -27.06
C VAL A 370 -11.22 0.46 -28.38
N HIS A 371 -10.80 -0.11 -29.51
CA HIS A 371 -11.43 0.15 -30.79
C HIS A 371 -12.90 -0.30 -30.82
N GLU A 372 -13.20 -1.51 -30.32
CA GLU A 372 -14.55 -2.09 -30.35
C GLU A 372 -15.48 -1.52 -29.28
N ASN A 373 -14.97 -1.23 -28.09
CA ASN A 373 -15.77 -0.90 -26.90
C ASN A 373 -15.48 0.49 -26.30
N GLY A 374 -14.53 1.26 -26.85
CA GLY A 374 -14.14 2.58 -26.35
C GLY A 374 -15.26 3.62 -26.33
N LYS A 375 -16.25 3.51 -27.24
CA LYS A 375 -17.46 4.35 -27.21
C LYS A 375 -18.26 4.18 -25.91
N VAL A 376 -18.34 2.97 -25.38
CA VAL A 376 -19.07 2.68 -24.13
C VAL A 376 -18.36 3.31 -22.93
N LEU A 377 -17.03 3.29 -22.91
CA LEU A 377 -16.23 4.01 -21.91
C LEU A 377 -16.48 5.52 -21.97
N LEU A 378 -16.47 6.10 -23.18
CA LEU A 378 -16.77 7.52 -23.36
C LEU A 378 -18.18 7.87 -22.86
N GLN A 379 -19.18 7.05 -23.17
CA GLN A 379 -20.55 7.24 -22.69
C GLN A 379 -20.61 7.19 -21.16
N ALA A 380 -20.00 6.19 -20.53
CA ALA A 380 -19.98 6.08 -19.06
C ALA A 380 -19.30 7.29 -18.39
N ALA A 381 -18.18 7.77 -18.96
CA ALA A 381 -17.50 8.98 -18.46
C ALA A 381 -18.39 10.23 -18.60
N LEU A 382 -19.07 10.38 -19.73
CA LEU A 382 -19.96 11.52 -19.97
C LEU A 382 -21.23 11.46 -19.10
N GLU A 383 -21.81 10.28 -18.85
CA GLU A 383 -22.91 10.09 -17.89
C GLU A 383 -22.51 10.52 -16.47
N ALA A 384 -21.31 10.13 -16.03
CA ALA A 384 -20.76 10.52 -14.74
C ALA A 384 -20.60 12.05 -14.65
N ILE A 385 -20.01 12.68 -15.67
CA ILE A 385 -19.85 14.14 -15.78
C ILE A 385 -21.23 14.84 -15.86
N GLY A 386 -22.19 14.22 -16.53
CA GLY A 386 -23.56 14.72 -16.72
C GLY A 386 -24.39 14.78 -15.45
N GLY A 387 -23.98 14.07 -14.39
CA GLY A 387 -24.67 14.14 -13.10
C GLY A 387 -24.59 12.88 -12.26
N GLN A 388 -24.29 11.72 -12.87
CA GLN A 388 -24.45 10.42 -12.20
C GLN A 388 -23.38 10.11 -11.15
N ALA A 389 -22.18 10.72 -11.26
CA ALA A 389 -21.14 10.58 -10.25
C ALA A 389 -21.06 11.81 -9.33
N SER A 390 -20.38 11.67 -8.19
CA SER A 390 -20.07 12.82 -7.32
C SER A 390 -19.17 13.84 -8.03
N ARG A 391 -19.38 15.14 -7.73
CA ARG A 391 -18.53 16.24 -8.24
C ARG A 391 -17.06 16.11 -7.83
N SER A 392 -16.77 15.45 -6.70
CA SER A 392 -15.39 15.22 -6.24
C SER A 392 -14.57 14.32 -7.19
N LEU A 393 -15.23 13.59 -8.09
CA LEU A 393 -14.60 12.65 -9.03
C LEU A 393 -14.34 13.24 -10.42
N MET A 394 -14.79 14.48 -10.69
CA MET A 394 -14.73 15.07 -12.04
C MET A 394 -13.31 15.18 -12.59
N ASP A 395 -12.35 15.51 -11.72
CA ASP A 395 -10.93 15.54 -12.07
C ASP A 395 -10.43 14.18 -12.59
N HIS A 396 -10.97 13.07 -12.08
CA HIS A 396 -10.58 11.71 -12.48
C HIS A 396 -11.20 11.32 -13.83
N PHE A 397 -12.47 11.65 -14.05
CA PHE A 397 -13.12 11.45 -15.36
C PHE A 397 -12.49 12.32 -16.45
N ALA A 398 -12.04 13.52 -16.12
CA ALA A 398 -11.27 14.38 -17.02
C ALA A 398 -9.95 13.72 -17.47
N GLU A 399 -9.33 12.90 -16.62
CA GLU A 399 -8.10 12.16 -17.01
C GLU A 399 -8.39 11.09 -18.06
N ILE A 400 -9.54 10.42 -17.98
CA ILE A 400 -9.99 9.49 -19.02
C ILE A 400 -10.19 10.22 -20.35
N LEU A 401 -10.89 11.37 -20.35
CA LEU A 401 -11.11 12.16 -21.56
C LEU A 401 -9.78 12.64 -22.16
N PHE A 402 -8.85 13.09 -21.30
CA PHE A 402 -7.51 13.48 -21.73
C PHE A 402 -6.73 12.30 -22.33
N ALA A 403 -6.78 11.12 -21.72
CA ALA A 403 -6.11 9.93 -22.23
C ALA A 403 -6.71 9.45 -23.57
N LEU A 404 -8.04 9.47 -23.70
CA LEU A 404 -8.74 9.21 -24.97
C LEU A 404 -8.33 10.21 -26.05
N ASN A 405 -8.23 11.50 -25.70
CA ASN A 405 -7.80 12.52 -26.65
C ASN A 405 -6.36 12.28 -27.10
N LYS A 406 -5.43 12.05 -26.15
CA LYS A 406 -4.02 11.91 -26.45
C LYS A 406 -3.69 10.65 -27.26
N HIS A 407 -4.33 9.53 -26.94
CA HIS A 407 -3.96 8.21 -27.48
C HIS A 407 -4.95 7.67 -28.53
N CYS A 408 -6.19 8.14 -28.55
CA CYS A 408 -7.28 7.59 -29.37
C CYS A 408 -8.05 8.68 -30.14
N ILE A 409 -7.40 9.80 -30.51
CA ILE A 409 -8.07 11.01 -31.05
C ILE A 409 -9.00 10.73 -32.24
N THR A 410 -8.56 9.87 -33.17
CA THR A 410 -9.33 9.55 -34.39
C THR A 410 -10.67 8.94 -34.02
N TYR A 411 -10.67 7.98 -33.10
CA TYR A 411 -11.88 7.34 -32.61
C TYR A 411 -12.70 8.26 -31.70
N LEU A 412 -12.04 9.00 -30.81
CA LEU A 412 -12.70 9.96 -29.93
C LEU A 412 -13.52 10.98 -30.73
N SER A 413 -12.98 11.50 -31.84
CA SER A 413 -13.67 12.49 -32.68
C SER A 413 -15.00 11.96 -33.25
N ILE A 414 -15.03 10.68 -33.63
CA ILE A 414 -16.21 10.00 -34.16
C ILE A 414 -17.20 9.73 -33.03
N TRP A 415 -16.73 9.06 -31.96
CA TRP A 415 -17.59 8.66 -30.85
C TRP A 415 -18.21 9.87 -30.14
N LEU A 416 -17.44 10.93 -29.90
CA LEU A 416 -17.93 12.13 -29.23
C LEU A 416 -19.04 12.81 -30.04
N LYS A 417 -18.89 12.88 -31.36
CA LYS A 417 -19.93 13.41 -32.26
C LYS A 417 -21.21 12.57 -32.20
N GLU A 418 -21.09 11.25 -32.29
CA GLU A 418 -22.24 10.33 -32.23
C GLU A 418 -22.97 10.38 -30.88
N VAL A 419 -22.22 10.39 -29.79
CA VAL A 419 -22.78 10.36 -28.43
C VAL A 419 -23.46 11.70 -28.09
N MET A 420 -22.87 12.83 -28.47
CA MET A 420 -23.43 14.16 -28.18
C MET A 420 -24.67 14.51 -28.99
N GLN A 421 -24.92 13.81 -30.11
CA GLN A 421 -26.15 13.96 -30.90
C GLN A 421 -27.39 13.38 -30.19
N GLN A 422 -27.22 12.55 -29.17
CA GLN A 422 -28.33 11.95 -28.44
C GLN A 422 -29.15 13.03 -27.68
N GLN A 423 -30.46 12.95 -27.80
CA GLN A 423 -31.37 13.83 -27.06
C GLN A 423 -31.23 13.58 -25.55
N ASN A 424 -31.29 14.64 -24.74
CA ASN A 424 -31.18 14.61 -23.28
C ASN A 424 -29.89 14.02 -22.70
N PHE A 425 -28.85 13.81 -23.52
CA PHE A 425 -27.55 13.32 -23.10
C PHE A 425 -26.47 14.41 -23.17
N PRO A 426 -25.49 14.50 -22.24
CA PRO A 426 -25.42 13.80 -20.95
C PRO A 426 -26.40 14.33 -19.89
N SER A 427 -27.06 15.45 -20.15
CA SER A 427 -28.11 16.04 -19.31
C SER A 427 -29.15 16.71 -20.20
N ALA A 428 -30.41 16.68 -19.76
CA ALA A 428 -31.53 17.38 -20.41
C ALA A 428 -31.40 18.92 -20.34
N ARG A 429 -30.50 19.44 -19.50
CA ARG A 429 -30.30 20.88 -19.31
C ARG A 429 -29.39 21.53 -20.35
N LEU A 430 -28.72 20.72 -21.18
CA LEU A 430 -27.73 21.21 -22.14
C LEU A 430 -28.35 21.64 -23.46
N THR A 431 -27.93 22.80 -23.97
CA THR A 431 -28.26 23.24 -25.33
C THR A 431 -27.35 22.55 -26.37
N PRO A 432 -27.77 22.45 -27.65
CA PRO A 432 -26.91 21.93 -28.71
C PRO A 432 -25.57 22.68 -28.84
N GLU A 433 -25.57 24.00 -28.67
CA GLU A 433 -24.38 24.85 -28.70
C GLU A 433 -23.41 24.54 -27.56
N GLN A 434 -23.92 24.29 -26.34
CA GLN A 434 -23.09 23.91 -25.20
C GLN A 434 -22.42 22.55 -25.42
N LYS A 435 -23.15 21.58 -25.99
CA LYS A 435 -22.59 20.27 -26.35
C LYS A 435 -21.52 20.39 -27.42
N GLU A 436 -21.76 21.20 -28.45
CA GLU A 436 -20.79 21.44 -29.52
C GLU A 436 -19.53 22.14 -28.98
N THR A 437 -19.69 23.18 -28.16
CA THR A 437 -18.59 23.92 -27.55
C THR A 437 -17.71 23.00 -26.71
N PHE A 438 -18.30 22.20 -25.83
CA PHE A 438 -17.56 21.22 -25.03
C PHE A 438 -16.83 20.21 -25.92
N SER A 439 -17.50 19.69 -26.95
CA SER A 439 -16.88 18.72 -27.87
C SER A 439 -15.67 19.30 -28.59
N GLN A 440 -15.78 20.54 -29.09
CA GLN A 440 -14.68 21.24 -29.75
C GLN A 440 -13.51 21.50 -28.79
N GLN A 441 -13.79 21.93 -27.56
CA GLN A 441 -12.76 22.18 -26.54
C GLN A 441 -12.02 20.88 -26.17
N ILE A 442 -12.74 19.78 -25.91
CA ILE A 442 -12.13 18.49 -25.59
C ILE A 442 -11.28 17.96 -26.74
N LEU A 443 -11.67 18.14 -28.01
CA LEU A 443 -10.89 17.66 -29.16
C LEU A 443 -9.62 18.50 -29.43
N ARG A 444 -9.62 19.78 -29.03
CA ARG A 444 -8.48 20.71 -29.20
C ARG A 444 -7.40 20.51 -28.14
N GLU A 445 -7.76 20.21 -26.91
CA GLU A 445 -6.83 20.17 -25.78
C GLU A 445 -6.08 18.82 -25.68
N ARG A 446 -4.98 18.71 -26.41
CA ARG A 446 -4.19 17.46 -26.54
C ARG A 446 -3.07 17.28 -25.52
N VAL A 447 -2.65 18.37 -24.88
CA VAL A 447 -1.43 18.40 -24.06
C VAL A 447 -1.71 18.90 -22.64
N ASN A 448 -2.62 19.85 -22.48
CA ASN A 448 -2.86 20.50 -21.20
C ASN A 448 -3.94 19.77 -20.38
N LYS A 449 -3.50 18.81 -19.55
CA LYS A 449 -4.39 18.06 -18.64
C LYS A 449 -5.17 18.96 -17.69
N ARG A 450 -4.57 20.06 -17.20
CA ARG A 450 -5.25 21.01 -16.31
C ARG A 450 -6.42 21.69 -17.02
N ARG A 451 -6.21 22.11 -18.27
CA ARG A 451 -7.27 22.73 -19.08
C ARG A 451 -8.45 21.79 -19.31
N VAL A 452 -8.20 20.50 -19.57
CA VAL A 452 -9.28 19.49 -19.68
C VAL A 452 -10.08 19.37 -18.38
N LYS A 453 -9.42 19.41 -17.22
CA LYS A 453 -10.11 19.42 -15.92
C LYS A 453 -11.02 20.64 -15.77
N ASP A 454 -10.52 21.83 -16.12
CA ASP A 454 -11.31 23.06 -16.06
C ASP A 454 -12.55 22.98 -16.97
N ILE A 455 -12.38 22.51 -18.22
CA ILE A 455 -13.48 22.29 -19.18
C ILE A 455 -14.53 21.33 -18.61
N VAL A 456 -14.10 20.22 -18.01
CA VAL A 456 -15.02 19.23 -17.41
C VAL A 456 -15.73 19.79 -16.19
N LYS A 457 -15.05 20.58 -15.34
CA LYS A 457 -15.65 21.26 -14.18
C LYS A 457 -16.73 22.25 -14.62
N GLU A 458 -16.46 23.08 -15.62
CA GLU A 458 -17.44 24.01 -16.18
C GLU A 458 -18.64 23.26 -16.79
N PHE A 459 -18.38 22.21 -17.56
CA PHE A 459 -19.42 21.44 -18.24
C PHE A 459 -20.33 20.68 -17.26
N THR A 460 -19.80 20.08 -16.19
CA THR A 460 -20.64 19.41 -15.20
C THR A 460 -21.54 20.40 -14.43
N LEU A 461 -21.09 21.64 -14.22
CA LEU A 461 -21.92 22.69 -13.60
C LEU A 461 -23.12 23.04 -14.48
N LEU A 462 -22.93 23.11 -15.80
CA LEU A 462 -24.03 23.28 -16.76
C LEU A 462 -24.99 22.09 -16.71
N CYS A 463 -24.47 20.86 -16.73
CA CYS A 463 -25.28 19.64 -16.69
C CYS A 463 -26.17 19.58 -15.44
N ARG A 464 -25.67 20.06 -14.30
CA ARG A 464 -26.34 20.06 -13.00
C ARG A 464 -27.14 21.35 -12.72
N GLY A 465 -27.09 22.34 -13.62
CA GLY A 465 -27.70 23.68 -13.45
C GLY A 465 -27.16 24.46 -12.25
N LEU A 466 -25.88 24.32 -11.96
CA LEU A 466 -25.17 25.03 -10.89
C LEU A 466 -24.30 26.18 -11.43
N HIS A 467 -24.24 26.36 -12.76
CA HIS A 467 -23.45 27.40 -13.38
C HIS A 467 -23.97 28.79 -12.98
N GLY A 468 -23.08 29.66 -12.50
CA GLY A 468 -23.44 31.00 -12.00
C GLY A 468 -24.06 31.04 -10.60
N THR A 469 -24.07 29.93 -9.87
CA THR A 469 -24.50 29.87 -8.45
C THR A 469 -23.32 29.96 -7.49
N GLU A 470 -23.56 30.27 -6.21
CA GLU A 470 -22.53 30.27 -5.16
C GLU A 470 -21.80 28.92 -5.06
N TYR A 471 -22.50 27.80 -5.34
CA TYR A 471 -21.93 26.45 -5.39
C TYR A 471 -20.96 26.19 -6.56
N ALA A 472 -20.86 27.13 -7.51
CA ALA A 472 -19.80 27.13 -8.53
C ALA A 472 -18.46 27.59 -7.96
N ALA A 473 -18.45 28.34 -6.84
CA ALA A 473 -17.25 28.83 -6.19
C ALA A 473 -16.57 27.80 -5.27
N GLU A 474 -17.27 26.72 -4.88
CA GLU A 474 -16.74 25.64 -4.02
C GLU A 474 -15.93 24.57 -4.80
N TYR A 475 -15.15 24.95 -5.82
CA TYR A 475 -14.44 24.02 -6.73
C TYR A 475 -12.91 24.10 -6.74
#